data_AF-A0A8T0A6R5-F1
#
_entry.id   AF-A0A8T0A6R5-F1
#
_cell.length_a   1.000
_cell.length_b   1.000
_cell.length_c   1.000
_cell.angle_alpha   90.00
_cell.angle_beta   90.00
_cell.angle_gamma   90.00
#
_symmetry.space_group_name_H-M   'P 1'
#
loop_
_entity.id
_entity.type
_entity.pdbx_description
1 polymer ?
#
loop_
_entity_poly.entity_id
_entity_poly.type
_entity_poly.pdbx_seq_one_letter_code
_entity_poly.pdbx_strand_id
1 'polypeptide(L)'
;MQAKELVKEGWRVFGTGVYHISTEKKSWAESRQYCREKGADLVTIKSEEEQEFIIQQMGIDYQAWIGLSDIETEGKWKWVDGTELTSGTGFWYNGEPNDAGNNEDCAEMWKFSDKMAWNDRPCSVQSKWICEKNLL
;
A
#
# COMPACT_ATOMS: atom_id res chain seq x y z
N MET A 1 1.90 6.15 24.83
CA MET A 1 2.70 7.38 24.58
C MET A 1 3.16 7.46 23.13
N GLN A 2 3.58 6.35 22.52
CA GLN A 2 4.15 6.31 21.16
C GLN A 2 3.23 6.82 20.03
N ALA A 3 1.95 6.44 20.02
CA ALA A 3 0.99 6.89 18.99
C ALA A 3 0.78 8.42 18.99
N LYS A 4 0.81 9.06 20.17
CA LYS A 4 0.62 10.52 20.29
C LYS A 4 1.80 11.32 19.72
N GLU A 5 3.00 10.75 19.67
CA GLU A 5 4.16 11.41 19.07
C GLU A 5 4.17 11.23 17.55
N LEU A 6 3.87 10.03 17.04
CA LEU A 6 3.74 9.80 15.60
C LEU A 6 2.67 10.69 14.97
N VAL A 7 1.55 10.94 15.66
CA VAL A 7 0.53 11.88 15.17
C VAL A 7 1.08 13.31 15.07
N LYS A 8 1.95 13.75 16.00
CA LYS A 8 2.61 15.07 15.90
C LYS A 8 3.58 15.13 14.72
N GLU A 9 4.17 14.00 14.34
CA GLU A 9 5.01 13.84 13.14
C GLU A 9 4.19 13.68 11.85
N GLY A 10 2.85 13.84 11.92
CA GLY A 10 1.99 13.81 10.76
C GLY A 10 1.49 12.43 10.36
N TRP A 11 1.65 11.41 11.19
CA TRP A 11 1.01 10.11 10.98
C TRP A 11 -0.49 10.17 11.32
N ARG A 12 -1.26 9.19 10.83
CA ARG A 12 -2.70 9.05 11.05
C ARG A 12 -2.99 7.77 11.81
N VAL A 13 -4.02 7.77 12.67
CA VAL A 13 -4.40 6.57 13.44
C VAL A 13 -5.73 6.05 12.92
N PHE A 14 -5.81 4.74 12.73
CA PHE A 14 -7.03 4.02 12.41
C PHE A 14 -6.97 2.62 13.04
N GLY A 15 -8.01 2.26 13.80
CA GLY A 15 -8.00 1.02 14.58
C GLY A 15 -6.77 0.90 15.48
N THR A 16 -5.99 -0.16 15.28
CA THR A 16 -4.74 -0.45 15.99
C THR A 16 -3.49 -0.05 15.19
N GLY A 17 -3.66 0.53 14.00
CA GLY A 17 -2.59 0.94 13.10
C GLY A 17 -2.27 2.44 13.16
N VAL A 18 -1.03 2.77 12.80
CA VAL A 18 -0.59 4.14 12.50
C VAL A 18 -0.02 4.20 11.10
N TYR A 19 -0.44 5.19 10.32
CA TYR A 19 -0.20 5.27 8.89
C TYR A 19 0.54 6.54 8.50
N HIS A 20 1.46 6.44 7.54
CA HIS A 20 2.17 7.57 6.96
C HIS A 20 2.05 7.53 5.44
N ILE A 21 1.52 8.60 4.85
CA ILE A 21 1.40 8.78 3.42
C ILE A 21 2.55 9.69 2.99
N SER A 22 3.39 9.21 2.07
CA SER A 22 4.57 9.95 1.64
C SER A 22 4.22 11.16 0.78
N THR A 23 5.06 12.19 0.84
CA THR A 23 5.04 13.30 -0.13
C THR A 23 6.04 13.10 -1.27
N GLU A 24 7.08 12.29 -1.04
CA GLU A 24 8.08 11.93 -2.03
C GLU A 24 7.66 10.69 -2.84
N LYS A 25 8.42 10.38 -3.88
CA LYS A 25 8.27 9.17 -4.68
C LYS A 25 9.52 8.29 -4.60
N LYS A 26 9.33 6.98 -4.52
CA LYS A 26 10.37 5.95 -4.45
C LYS A 26 9.92 4.69 -5.21
N SER A 27 10.84 3.80 -5.55
CA SER A 27 10.48 2.45 -6.00
C SER A 27 9.78 1.68 -4.87
N TRP A 28 9.12 0.56 -5.19
CA TRP A 28 8.45 -0.24 -4.17
C TRP A 28 9.43 -0.72 -3.09
N ALA A 29 10.62 -1.19 -3.50
CA ALA A 29 11.65 -1.68 -2.60
C ALA A 29 12.21 -0.57 -1.69
N GLU A 30 12.51 0.61 -2.25
CA GLU A 30 12.98 1.77 -1.49
C GLU A 30 11.90 2.30 -0.52
N SER A 31 10.63 2.26 -0.94
CA SER A 31 9.50 2.65 -0.11
C SER A 31 9.35 1.72 1.10
N ARG A 32 9.45 0.40 0.86
CA ARG A 32 9.45 -0.61 1.92
C ARG A 32 10.61 -0.42 2.89
N GLN A 33 11.81 -0.17 2.37
CA GLN A 33 12.97 0.13 3.20
C GLN A 33 12.73 1.35 4.09
N TYR A 34 12.19 2.45 3.53
CA TYR A 34 11.86 3.64 4.30
C TYR A 34 10.90 3.33 5.45
N CYS A 35 9.82 2.58 5.20
CA CYS A 35 8.88 2.20 6.25
C CYS A 35 9.57 1.38 7.36
N ARG A 36 10.43 0.44 6.99
CA ARG A 36 11.20 -0.39 7.93
C ARG A 36 12.16 0.41 8.80
N GLU A 37 12.81 1.42 8.24
CA GLU A 37 13.67 2.35 8.99
C GLU A 37 12.89 3.16 10.05
N LYS A 38 11.56 3.29 9.89
CA LYS A 38 10.64 3.89 10.87
C LYS A 38 9.99 2.87 11.82
N GLY A 39 10.40 1.60 11.74
CA GLY A 39 9.78 0.51 12.50
C GLY A 39 8.33 0.25 12.08
N ALA A 40 8.05 0.41 10.79
CA ALA A 40 6.79 0.13 10.09
C ALA A 40 7.08 -0.83 8.91
N ASP A 41 6.08 -1.15 8.09
CA ASP A 41 6.29 -1.73 6.75
C ASP A 41 5.30 -1.04 5.78
N LEU A 42 5.30 -1.39 4.49
CA LEU A 42 4.24 -0.92 3.58
C LEU A 42 2.87 -1.41 4.07
N VAL A 43 1.82 -0.62 3.85
CA VAL A 43 0.48 -0.92 4.37
C VAL A 43 -0.06 -2.26 3.88
N THR A 44 -0.62 -3.03 4.81
CA THR A 44 -1.30 -4.30 4.55
C THR A 44 -2.80 -4.09 4.76
N ILE A 45 -3.57 -4.02 3.68
CA ILE A 45 -4.99 -3.67 3.76
C ILE A 45 -5.82 -4.95 4.00
N LYS A 46 -6.41 -5.08 5.18
CA LYS A 46 -7.11 -6.30 5.64
C LYS A 46 -8.62 -6.18 5.73
N SER A 47 -9.17 -4.97 5.56
CA SER A 47 -10.63 -4.76 5.60
C SER A 47 -11.08 -3.64 4.66
N GLU A 48 -12.38 -3.62 4.39
CA GLU A 48 -13.02 -2.56 3.59
C GLU A 48 -12.91 -1.21 4.29
N GLU A 49 -13.06 -1.16 5.61
CA GLU A 49 -12.94 0.08 6.37
C GLU A 49 -11.51 0.64 6.34
N GLU A 50 -10.49 -0.24 6.31
CA GLU A 50 -9.10 0.19 6.13
C GLU A 50 -8.84 0.71 4.71
N GLN A 51 -9.36 0.03 3.68
CA GLN A 51 -9.32 0.49 2.30
C GLN A 51 -9.94 1.90 2.19
N GLU A 52 -11.13 2.11 2.74
CA GLU A 52 -11.81 3.41 2.74
C GLU A 52 -11.03 4.48 3.50
N PHE A 53 -10.48 4.14 4.67
CA PHE A 53 -9.63 5.04 5.44
C PHE A 53 -8.42 5.50 4.63
N ILE A 54 -7.72 4.58 3.94
CA ILE A 54 -6.59 4.90 3.07
C ILE A 54 -7.01 5.84 1.93
N ILE A 55 -8.14 5.56 1.26
CA ILE A 55 -8.68 6.43 0.21
C ILE A 55 -8.90 7.86 0.74
N GLN A 56 -9.46 8.00 1.94
CA GLN A 56 -9.69 9.32 2.55
C GLN A 56 -8.38 10.04 2.87
N GLN A 57 -7.34 9.33 3.31
CA GLN A 57 -6.04 9.95 3.62
C GLN A 57 -5.26 10.37 2.37
N MET A 58 -5.44 9.67 1.24
CA MET A 58 -4.80 10.03 -0.03
C MET A 58 -5.37 11.33 -0.62
N GLY A 59 -6.66 11.64 -0.40
CA GLY A 59 -7.27 12.88 -0.85
C GLY A 59 -7.20 13.06 -2.38
N ILE A 60 -6.39 14.03 -2.84
CA ILE A 60 -6.15 14.29 -4.29
C ILE A 60 -4.97 13.53 -4.87
N ASP A 61 -4.28 12.72 -4.06
CA ASP A 61 -3.15 11.94 -4.54
C ASP A 61 -3.62 10.81 -5.47
N TYR A 62 -2.99 10.73 -6.63
CA TYR A 62 -3.43 9.84 -7.70
C TYR A 62 -2.91 8.40 -7.56
N GLN A 63 -1.84 8.18 -6.78
CA GLN A 63 -1.18 6.87 -6.71
C GLN A 63 -0.30 6.71 -5.47
N ALA A 64 -0.24 5.52 -4.89
CA ALA A 64 0.74 5.16 -3.86
C ALA A 64 0.92 3.64 -3.73
N TRP A 65 2.16 3.19 -3.54
CA TRP A 65 2.50 1.80 -3.22
C TRP A 65 1.82 1.29 -1.96
N ILE A 66 1.33 0.05 -2.03
CA ILE A 66 0.87 -0.74 -0.89
C ILE A 66 1.77 -1.97 -0.71
N GLY A 67 1.66 -2.64 0.44
CA GLY A 67 2.52 -3.75 0.82
C GLY A 67 2.16 -5.08 0.19
N LEU A 68 1.73 -5.10 -1.07
CA LEU A 68 1.34 -6.31 -1.79
C LEU A 68 2.17 -6.47 -3.07
N SER A 69 2.69 -7.68 -3.31
CA SER A 69 3.50 -8.02 -4.48
C SER A 69 3.40 -9.51 -4.82
N ASP A 70 3.59 -9.88 -6.07
CA ASP A 70 3.73 -11.27 -6.52
C ASP A 70 5.10 -11.56 -7.20
N ILE A 71 6.09 -10.68 -6.98
CA ILE A 71 7.50 -10.81 -7.41
C ILE A 71 8.09 -12.23 -7.22
N GLU A 72 7.69 -12.94 -6.16
CA GLU A 72 8.19 -14.28 -5.88
C GLU A 72 7.61 -15.35 -6.81
N THR A 73 6.35 -15.22 -7.21
CA THR A 73 5.62 -16.16 -8.06
C THR A 73 4.41 -15.46 -8.67
N GLU A 74 4.47 -15.25 -9.98
CA GLU A 74 3.41 -14.63 -10.77
C GLU A 74 2.01 -15.18 -10.44
N GLY A 75 1.07 -14.28 -10.17
CA GLY A 75 -0.31 -14.60 -9.77
C GLY A 75 -0.47 -15.03 -8.31
N LYS A 76 0.60 -15.09 -7.51
CA LYS A 76 0.55 -15.35 -6.06
C LYS A 76 0.93 -14.12 -5.25
N TRP A 77 -0.05 -13.24 -5.09
CA TRP A 77 0.07 -12.01 -4.32
C TRP A 77 0.30 -12.27 -2.83
N LYS A 78 1.37 -11.69 -2.30
CA LYS A 78 1.79 -11.77 -0.89
C LYS A 78 1.91 -10.38 -0.29
N TRP A 79 1.41 -10.26 0.93
CA TRP A 79 1.60 -9.10 1.77
C TRP A 79 3.00 -9.06 2.35
N VAL A 80 3.48 -7.85 2.68
CA VAL A 80 4.79 -7.65 3.31
C VAL A 80 4.91 -8.27 4.70
N ASP A 81 3.80 -8.63 5.34
CA ASP A 81 3.74 -9.40 6.60
C ASP A 81 3.91 -10.93 6.40
N GLY A 82 3.99 -11.39 5.14
CA GLY A 82 4.18 -12.77 4.76
C GLY A 82 2.90 -13.56 4.51
N THR A 83 1.73 -12.96 4.73
CA THR A 83 0.44 -13.60 4.41
C THR A 83 0.13 -13.53 2.91
N GLU A 84 -0.54 -14.55 2.38
CA GLU A 84 -1.02 -14.55 0.98
C GLU A 84 -2.37 -13.81 0.89
N LEU A 85 -2.59 -13.08 -0.20
CA LEU A 85 -3.89 -12.48 -0.50
C LEU A 85 -4.92 -13.60 -0.69
N THR A 86 -6.01 -13.54 0.06
CA THR A 86 -7.09 -14.51 -0.11
C THR A 86 -7.78 -14.28 -1.45
N SER A 87 -7.95 -15.35 -2.23
CA SER A 87 -8.60 -15.25 -3.54
C SER A 87 -9.98 -14.58 -3.46
N GLY A 88 -10.20 -13.58 -4.32
CA GLY A 88 -11.45 -12.82 -4.37
C GLY A 88 -11.61 -11.70 -3.33
N THR A 89 -10.58 -11.40 -2.52
CA THR A 89 -10.66 -10.35 -1.47
C THR A 89 -9.94 -9.05 -1.80
N GLY A 90 -9.20 -8.99 -2.91
CA GLY A 90 -8.46 -7.78 -3.30
C GLY A 90 -9.38 -6.67 -3.82
N PHE A 91 -8.99 -5.42 -3.56
CA PHE A 91 -9.72 -4.24 -4.04
C PHE A 91 -9.24 -3.77 -5.42
N TRP A 92 -8.94 -4.73 -6.30
CA TRP A 92 -8.48 -4.51 -7.67
C TRP A 92 -9.49 -3.69 -8.50
N TYR A 93 -8.96 -2.89 -9.42
CA TYR A 93 -9.79 -2.29 -10.45
C TYR A 93 -10.27 -3.36 -11.44
N ASN A 94 -11.33 -3.06 -12.18
CA ASN A 94 -11.88 -4.02 -13.14
C ASN A 94 -10.86 -4.25 -14.27
N GLY A 95 -10.34 -5.47 -14.36
CA GLY A 95 -9.30 -5.84 -15.31
C GLY A 95 -7.92 -6.01 -14.66
N GLU A 96 -7.76 -5.62 -13.40
CA GLU A 96 -6.51 -5.78 -12.64
C GLU A 96 -6.55 -7.03 -11.72
N PRO A 97 -5.38 -7.60 -11.38
CA PRO A 97 -4.07 -7.30 -11.96
C PRO A 97 -3.97 -7.81 -13.41
N ASN A 98 -3.33 -7.04 -14.30
CA ASN A 98 -3.28 -7.35 -15.74
C ASN A 98 -1.89 -7.78 -16.26
N ASP A 99 -0.86 -7.66 -15.43
CA ASP A 99 0.53 -7.95 -15.73
C ASP A 99 1.02 -7.31 -17.04
N ALA A 100 0.85 -5.98 -17.16
CA ALA A 100 1.12 -5.28 -18.42
C ALA A 100 2.57 -5.45 -18.86
N GLY A 101 2.78 -6.18 -19.96
CA GLY A 101 4.12 -6.43 -20.49
C GLY A 101 4.91 -7.50 -19.74
N ASN A 102 4.25 -8.31 -18.89
CA ASN A 102 4.83 -9.37 -18.08
C ASN A 102 5.90 -8.87 -17.10
N ASN A 103 5.59 -7.79 -16.37
CA ASN A 103 6.55 -7.08 -15.51
C ASN A 103 5.87 -6.17 -14.47
N GLU A 104 4.62 -6.45 -14.06
CA GLU A 104 3.87 -5.62 -13.10
C GLU A 104 3.69 -6.28 -11.74
N ASP A 105 4.79 -6.52 -11.01
CA ASP A 105 4.72 -7.41 -9.85
C ASP A 105 4.40 -6.72 -8.49
N CYS A 106 4.06 -5.43 -8.49
CA CYS A 106 3.85 -4.62 -7.28
C CYS A 106 2.52 -3.88 -7.31
N ALA A 107 1.74 -3.97 -6.23
CA ALA A 107 0.46 -3.30 -6.15
C ALA A 107 0.57 -1.85 -5.66
N GLU A 108 -0.22 -0.97 -6.26
CA GLU A 108 -0.46 0.39 -5.80
C GLU A 108 -1.97 0.67 -5.65
N MET A 109 -2.30 1.59 -4.76
CA MET A 109 -3.55 2.35 -4.87
C MET A 109 -3.43 3.29 -6.08
N TRP A 110 -4.42 3.31 -6.96
CA TRP A 110 -4.47 4.19 -8.13
C TRP A 110 -5.85 4.84 -8.31
N LYS A 111 -5.86 6.11 -8.71
CA LYS A 111 -7.07 6.86 -9.00
C LYS A 111 -7.53 6.63 -10.45
N PHE A 112 -8.42 5.68 -10.62
CA PHE A 112 -9.16 5.47 -11.87
C PHE A 112 -10.25 6.53 -12.06
N SER A 113 -10.88 6.52 -13.24
CA SER A 113 -11.86 7.53 -13.65
C SER A 113 -13.08 7.63 -12.72
N ASP A 114 -13.50 6.51 -12.14
CA ASP A 114 -14.71 6.37 -11.34
C ASP A 114 -14.41 6.08 -9.86
N LYS A 115 -13.33 5.37 -9.54
CA LYS A 115 -12.98 4.99 -8.16
C LYS A 115 -11.47 4.99 -7.87
N MET A 116 -11.12 4.89 -6.60
CA MET A 116 -9.77 4.55 -6.16
C MET A 116 -9.75 3.04 -5.91
N ALA A 117 -8.81 2.32 -6.51
CA ALA A 117 -8.73 0.86 -6.45
C ALA A 117 -7.27 0.41 -6.62
N TRP A 118 -7.01 -0.89 -6.51
CA TRP A 118 -5.66 -1.43 -6.69
C TRP A 118 -5.34 -1.61 -8.17
N ASN A 119 -4.08 -1.40 -8.49
CA ASN A 119 -3.44 -1.60 -9.79
C ASN A 119 -2.11 -2.31 -9.55
N ASP A 120 -1.72 -3.23 -10.41
CA ASP A 120 -0.39 -3.81 -10.46
C ASP A 120 0.52 -2.98 -11.37
N ARG A 121 1.82 -2.90 -11.03
CA ARG A 121 2.73 -1.99 -11.73
C ARG A 121 4.20 -2.43 -11.61
N PRO A 122 5.10 -2.05 -12.54
CA PRO A 122 6.50 -2.41 -12.40
C PRO A 122 7.09 -1.80 -11.13
N CYS A 123 7.63 -2.66 -10.27
CA CYS A 123 8.14 -2.30 -8.95
C CYS A 123 9.21 -1.19 -8.95
N SER A 124 9.88 -0.97 -10.09
CA SER A 124 10.90 0.07 -10.27
C SER A 124 10.34 1.48 -10.47
N VAL A 125 9.03 1.60 -10.76
CA VAL A 125 8.36 2.90 -10.92
C VAL A 125 8.45 3.71 -9.64
N GLN A 126 8.65 5.02 -9.80
CA GLN A 126 8.69 5.95 -8.69
C GLN A 126 7.25 6.40 -8.34
N SER A 127 6.71 5.89 -7.24
CA SER A 127 5.37 6.21 -6.73
C SER A 127 5.46 6.73 -5.30
N LYS A 128 4.41 7.41 -4.83
CA LYS A 128 4.27 7.65 -3.38
C LYS A 128 4.09 6.30 -2.69
N TRP A 129 4.11 6.26 -1.37
CA TRP A 129 3.90 5.02 -0.62
C TRP A 129 3.19 5.28 0.68
N ILE A 130 2.64 4.21 1.23
CA ILE A 130 1.92 4.24 2.50
C ILE A 130 2.59 3.26 3.46
N CYS A 131 3.10 3.77 4.57
CA CYS A 131 3.58 2.93 5.66
C CYS A 131 2.46 2.64 6.64
N GLU A 132 2.51 1.46 7.25
CA GLU A 132 1.67 1.06 8.38
C GLU A 132 2.54 0.51 9.51
N LYS A 133 2.23 0.94 10.73
CA LYS A 133 2.79 0.40 11.96
C LYS A 133 1.67 -0.06 12.88
N ASN A 134 1.69 -1.34 13.23
CA ASN A 134 0.80 -1.89 14.25
C ASN A 134 1.26 -1.47 15.66
N LEU A 135 0.30 -1.06 16.51
CA LEU A 135 0.55 -0.60 17.88
C LEU A 135 0.35 -1.68 18.95
N LEU A 136 0.03 -2.91 18.53
CA LEU A 136 -0.15 -4.08 19.40
C LEU A 136 1.04 -5.02 19.34
#